data_AF-A0A3M3ATR6-F1
#
_entry.id   AF-A0A3M3ATR6-F1
#
_cell.length_a   1.000
_cell.length_b   1.000
_cell.length_c   1.000
_cell.angle_alpha   90.00
_cell.angle_beta   90.00
_cell.angle_gamma   90.00
#
_symmetry.space_group_name_H-M   'P 1'
#
loop_
_entity.id
_entity.type
_entity.pdbx_description
1 polymer ?
#
loop_
_entity_poly.entity_id
_entity_poly.type
_entity_poly.pdbx_seq_one_letter_code
_entity_poly.pdbx_strand_id
1 'polypeptide(L)'
;MTADLSRCGVAGVMRAELLDQARNLGLAVDIRDVHLSDLEAADEVFLCNSVYGVWPVCRFAALNWPVGPLTRKLQGIARALLDI
;
A
#
# COMPACT_ATOMS: atom_id res chain seq x y z
N MET A 1 5.09 5.02 -0.02
CA MET A 1 4.28 6.26 0.04
C MET A 1 2.80 5.92 -0.07
N THR A 2 1.90 6.79 0.37
CA THR A 2 0.45 6.68 0.18
C THR A 2 -0.17 8.07 0.08
N ALA A 3 -1.35 8.19 -0.53
CA ALA A 3 -2.04 9.47 -0.69
C ALA A 3 -2.41 10.08 0.67
N ASP A 4 -2.26 11.41 0.79
CA ASP A 4 -2.94 12.20 1.80
C ASP A 4 -4.44 12.27 1.49
N LEU A 5 -5.25 12.04 2.51
CA LEU A 5 -6.70 11.96 2.43
C LEU A 5 -7.38 13.15 3.14
N SER A 6 -6.63 14.20 3.47
CA SER A 6 -7.14 15.43 4.11
C SER A 6 -8.25 16.12 3.30
N ARG A 7 -8.24 15.98 1.96
CA ARG A 7 -9.23 16.59 1.06
C ARG A 7 -10.42 15.67 0.75
N CYS A 8 -10.17 14.38 0.56
CA CYS A 8 -11.17 13.39 0.19
C CYS A 8 -10.65 11.95 0.36
N GLY A 9 -11.55 10.97 0.24
CA GLY A 9 -11.25 9.55 0.41
C GLY A 9 -11.56 9.04 1.81
N VAL A 10 -11.29 7.75 2.05
CA VAL A 10 -11.56 7.09 3.33
C VAL A 10 -10.24 6.64 3.95
N ALA A 11 -9.97 7.11 5.17
CA ALA A 11 -8.83 6.67 5.97
C ALA A 11 -9.03 5.23 6.47
N GLY A 12 -8.80 4.26 5.59
CA GLY A 12 -9.09 2.84 5.85
C GLY A 12 -8.30 2.26 7.03
N VAL A 13 -8.94 1.39 7.80
CA VAL A 13 -8.35 0.74 8.99
C VAL A 13 -7.12 -0.08 8.63
N MET A 14 -7.19 -0.93 7.59
CA MET A 14 -6.03 -1.69 7.12
C MET A 14 -4.86 -0.79 6.68
N ARG A 15 -5.15 0.36 6.04
CA ARG A 15 -4.10 1.34 5.71
C ARG A 15 -3.44 1.88 6.97
N ALA A 16 -4.21 2.25 7.99
CA ALA A 16 -3.65 2.77 9.25
C ALA A 16 -2.74 1.73 9.92
N GLU A 17 -3.18 0.49 10.01
CA GLU A 17 -2.42 -0.60 10.61
C GLU A 17 -1.14 -0.90 9.84
N LEU A 18 -1.20 -1.00 8.50
CA LEU A 18 0.00 -1.21 7.67
C LEU A 18 1.01 -0.07 7.81
N LEU A 19 0.56 1.18 7.94
CA LEU A 19 1.45 2.33 8.17
C LEU A 19 2.13 2.27 9.53
N ASP A 20 1.42 1.83 10.57
CA ASP A 20 1.99 1.67 11.91
C ASP A 20 3.03 0.54 11.94
N GLN A 21 2.67 -0.63 11.42
CA GLN A 21 3.58 -1.77 11.29
C GLN A 21 4.81 -1.42 10.45
N ALA A 22 4.64 -0.67 9.35
CA ALA A 22 5.75 -0.24 8.52
C ALA A 22 6.73 0.67 9.30
N ARG A 23 6.22 1.62 10.09
CA ARG A 23 7.05 2.47 10.96
C ARG A 23 7.76 1.66 12.03
N ASN A 24 7.07 0.72 12.68
CA ASN A 24 7.65 -0.17 13.69
C ASN A 24 8.77 -1.05 13.12
N LEU A 25 8.69 -1.38 11.82
CA LEU A 25 9.71 -2.11 11.08
C LEU A 25 10.84 -1.22 10.52
N GLY A 26 10.84 0.08 10.82
CA GLY A 26 11.83 1.04 10.34
C GLY A 26 11.71 1.36 8.84
N LEU A 27 10.57 1.08 8.21
CA LEU A 27 10.33 1.42 6.82
C LEU A 27 10.02 2.91 6.68
N ALA A 28 10.55 3.53 5.63
CA ALA A 28 10.20 4.90 5.28
C ALA A 28 8.73 4.96 4.82
N VAL A 29 7.95 5.79 5.51
CA VAL A 29 6.52 6.01 5.23
C VAL A 29 6.32 7.49 4.92
N ASP A 30 5.79 7.77 3.72
CA ASP A 30 5.49 9.11 3.24
C ASP A 30 4.00 9.21 2.90
N ILE A 31 3.32 10.21 3.46
CA ILE A 31 1.90 10.53 3.20
C ILE A 31 1.89 11.89 2.51
N ARG A 32 1.52 11.92 1.24
CA ARG A 32 1.61 13.14 0.41
C ARG A 32 0.58 13.14 -0.72
N ASP A 33 0.54 14.25 -1.46
CA ASP A 33 -0.15 14.29 -2.75
C ASP A 33 0.56 13.34 -3.73
N VAL A 34 -0.23 12.47 -4.38
CA VAL A 34 0.25 11.46 -5.33
C VAL A 34 -0.34 11.76 -6.70
N HIS A 35 0.53 11.86 -7.70
CA HIS A 35 0.20 12.13 -9.10
C HIS A 35 0.40 10.89 -9.96
N LEU A 36 -0.04 10.95 -11.23
CA LEU A 36 0.14 9.84 -12.18
C LEU A 36 1.62 9.52 -12.41
N SER A 37 2.50 10.54 -12.42
CA SER A 37 3.95 10.35 -12.54
C SER A 37 4.56 9.56 -11.38
N ASP A 38 3.96 9.59 -10.19
CA ASP A 38 4.41 8.75 -9.07
C ASP A 38 4.10 7.27 -9.32
N LEU A 39 3.00 6.95 -10.01
CA LEU A 39 2.71 5.58 -10.43
C LEU A 39 3.73 5.11 -11.47
N GLU A 40 4.04 5.95 -12.47
CA GLU A 40 5.05 5.64 -13.49
C GLU A 40 6.43 5.34 -12.89
N ALA A 41 6.78 6.03 -11.80
CA ALA A 41 8.05 5.87 -11.09
C ALA A 41 8.04 4.81 -9.97
N ALA A 42 6.89 4.22 -9.66
CA ALA A 42 6.78 3.27 -8.55
C ALA A 42 7.44 1.91 -8.89
N ASP A 43 8.18 1.35 -7.93
CA ASP A 43 8.74 -0.01 -8.05
C ASP A 43 7.65 -1.10 -7.93
N GLU A 44 6.64 -0.84 -7.09
CA GLU A 44 5.51 -1.72 -6.84
C GLU A 44 4.28 -0.94 -6.37
N VAL A 45 3.09 -1.46 -6.66
CA VAL A 45 1.80 -0.83 -6.31
C VAL A 45 0.86 -1.90 -5.72
N PHE A 46 0.10 -1.53 -4.70
CA PHE A 46 -0.90 -2.41 -4.09
C PHE A 46 -2.13 -1.65 -3.61
N LEU A 47 -3.25 -2.36 -3.51
CA LEU A 47 -4.45 -1.93 -2.81
C LEU A 47 -4.48 -2.56 -1.42
N CYS A 48 -5.14 -1.89 -0.47
CA CYS A 48 -5.39 -2.48 0.84
C CYS A 48 -6.79 -2.17 1.38
N ASN A 49 -7.40 -3.16 2.04
CA ASN A 49 -8.65 -3.02 2.78
C ASN A 49 -8.77 -4.10 3.87
N SER A 50 -9.77 -3.97 4.74
CA SER A 50 -9.97 -4.86 5.89
C SER A 50 -10.62 -6.21 5.56
N VAL A 51 -10.82 -6.53 4.28
CA VAL A 51 -11.42 -7.81 3.83
C VAL A 51 -10.36 -8.66 3.13
N TYR A 52 -9.64 -8.08 2.19
CA TYR A 52 -8.64 -8.75 1.36
C TYR A 52 -7.20 -8.52 1.84
N GLY A 53 -6.99 -7.64 2.82
CA GLY A 53 -5.65 -7.30 3.31
C GLY A 53 -4.89 -6.47 2.28
N VAL A 54 -3.89 -7.07 1.63
CA VAL A 54 -3.05 -6.44 0.59
C VAL A 54 -3.17 -7.18 -0.74
N TRP A 55 -3.60 -6.46 -1.77
CA TRP A 55 -3.75 -6.96 -3.13
C TRP A 55 -2.76 -6.26 -4.08
N PRO A 56 -1.83 -6.98 -4.74
CA PRO A 56 -0.87 -6.37 -5.64
C PRO A 56 -1.51 -5.88 -6.94
N VAL A 57 -1.18 -4.66 -7.35
CA VAL A 57 -1.58 -4.12 -8.65
C VAL A 57 -0.48 -4.45 -9.66
N CYS A 58 -0.76 -5.39 -10.56
CA CYS A 58 0.22 -5.80 -11.57
C CYS A 58 0.19 -4.93 -12.83
N ARG A 59 -0.90 -4.19 -13.08
CA ARG A 59 -1.08 -3.39 -14.29
C ARG A 59 -2.08 -2.25 -14.10
N PHE A 60 -1.79 -1.10 -14.72
CA PHE A 60 -2.73 0.01 -14.92
C PHE A 60 -2.44 0.69 -16.26
N ALA A 61 -3.42 0.69 -17.18
CA ALA A 61 -3.24 1.16 -18.55
C ALA A 61 -2.01 0.53 -19.25
N ALA A 62 -0.99 1.33 -19.57
CA ALA A 62 0.27 0.89 -20.17
C ALA A 62 1.35 0.52 -19.13
N LEU A 63 1.14 0.82 -17.85
CA LEU A 63 2.08 0.57 -16.76
C LEU A 63 1.93 -0.85 -16.23
N ASN A 64 3.05 -1.48 -15.91
CA ASN A 64 3.11 -2.83 -15.35
C ASN A 64 4.12 -2.86 -14.20
N TRP A 65 3.76 -3.52 -13.10
CA TRP A 65 4.61 -3.66 -11.92
C TRP A 65 4.77 -5.13 -11.54
N PRO A 66 5.96 -5.54 -11.07
CA PRO A 66 6.12 -6.84 -10.44
C PRO A 66 5.42 -6.86 -9.07
N VAL A 67 5.10 -8.07 -8.58
CA VAL A 67 4.75 -8.25 -7.17
C VAL A 67 6.03 -8.24 -6.36
N GLY A 68 6.43 -7.04 -5.94
CA GLY A 68 7.70 -6.77 -5.27
C GLY A 68 7.79 -7.30 -3.83
N PRO A 69 9.00 -7.26 -3.24
CA PRO A 69 9.28 -7.87 -1.95
C PRO A 69 8.57 -7.16 -0.79
N LEU A 70 8.40 -5.84 -0.84
CA LEU A 70 7.70 -5.12 0.23
C LEU A 70 6.19 -5.36 0.15
N THR A 71 5.58 -5.45 -1.04
CA THR A 71 4.18 -5.89 -1.17
C THR A 71 3.97 -7.27 -0.53
N ARG A 72 4.86 -8.24 -0.81
CA ARG A 72 4.79 -9.59 -0.18
C ARG A 72 4.96 -9.56 1.32
N LYS A 73 5.87 -8.72 1.83
CA LYS A 73 6.05 -8.54 3.28
C LYS A 73 4.77 -8.00 3.92
N LEU A 74 4.16 -6.98 3.32
CA LEU A 74 2.90 -6.38 3.81
C LEU A 74 1.72 -7.36 3.69
N GLN A 75 1.70 -8.25 2.69
CA GLN A 75 0.72 -9.33 2.63
C GLN A 75 0.84 -10.29 3.81
N GLY A 76 2.05 -10.65 4.24
CA GLY A 76 2.28 -11.46 5.43
C GLY A 76 1.76 -10.79 6.70
N ILE A 77 2.01 -9.49 6.85
CA ILE A 77 1.51 -8.69 7.97
C ILE A 77 -0.02 -8.61 7.95
N ALA A 78 -0.62 -8.29 6.80
CA ALA A 78 -2.06 -8.19 6.66
C ALA A 78 -2.78 -9.52 6.95
N ARG A 79 -2.19 -10.66 6.54
CA ARG A 79 -2.71 -11.99 6.88
C ARG A 79 -2.72 -12.25 8.38
N ALA A 80 -1.63 -11.93 9.06
CA ALA A 80 -1.53 -12.05 10.51
C ALA A 80 -2.56 -11.16 11.25
N LEU A 81 -2.91 -10.00 10.70
CA LEU A 81 -3.91 -9.10 11.27
C LEU A 81 -5.36 -9.52 11.01
N LEU A 82 -5.59 -10.29 9.95
CA LEU A 82 -6.91 -10.77 9.55
C LEU A 82 -7.20 -12.19 10.06
N ASP A 83 -6.25 -12.83 10.73
CA ASP A 83 -6.30 -14.23 11.18
C ASP A 83 -6.59 -15.22 10.02
N ILE A 84 -6.01 -15.00 8.83
CA ILE A 84 -6.18 -15.84 7.62
C ILE A 84 -4.88 -16.23 6.93
#